data_AF-A0A0D0D5I5-F1
#
_entry.id   AF-A0A0D0D5I5-F1
#
_cell.length_a   1.000
_cell.length_b   1.000
_cell.length_c   1.000
_cell.angle_alpha   90.00
_cell.angle_beta   90.00
_cell.angle_gamma   90.00
#
_symmetry.space_group_name_H-M   'P 1'
#
loop_
_entity.id
_entity.type
_entity.pdbx_description
1 polymer ?
#
loop_
_entity_poly.entity_id
_entity_poly.type
_entity_poly.pdbx_seq_one_letter_code
_entity_poly.pdbx_strand_id
1 'polypeptide(L)' 'GHYTITYNSVEFVLPFKEEIGPFHLIAQGRALGVVSQWVKVYPLVISVSSSSFHKVHSVQHGWHMILDTIDDRLTQVL' A
#
# COMPACT_ATOMS: atom_id res chain seq x y z
N GLY A 1 5.59 -9.27 8.93
CA GLY A 1 6.19 -8.02 8.46
C GLY A 1 5.75 -7.72 7.04
N HIS A 2 6.50 -6.88 6.35
CA HIS A 2 6.28 -6.54 4.95
C HIS A 2 7.64 -6.48 4.23
N TYR A 3 7.62 -6.50 2.91
CA TYR A 3 8.78 -6.30 2.05
C TYR A 3 8.47 -5.23 1.01
N THR A 4 9.52 -4.61 0.47
CA THR A 4 9.41 -3.56 -0.54
C THR A 4 9.55 -4.14 -1.94
N ILE A 5 8.76 -3.61 -2.88
CA ILE A 5 8.83 -3.86 -4.31
C ILE A 5 8.93 -2.51 -5.02
N THR A 6 9.62 -2.49 -6.15
CA THR A 6 9.66 -1.34 -7.07
C THR A 6 8.91 -1.67 -8.35
N TYR A 7 8.00 -0.79 -8.78
CA TYR A 7 7.29 -0.86 -10.07
C TYR A 7 7.24 0.54 -10.69
N ASN A 8 7.64 0.68 -11.96
CA ASN A 8 7.73 1.96 -12.66
C ASN A 8 8.40 3.07 -11.82
N SER A 9 9.54 2.73 -11.19
CA SER A 9 10.32 3.61 -10.30
C SER A 9 9.60 4.09 -9.03
N VAL A 10 8.45 3.49 -8.69
CA VAL A 10 7.72 3.73 -7.44
C VAL A 10 7.92 2.54 -6.50
N GLU A 11 8.32 2.83 -5.27
CA GLU A 11 8.45 1.82 -4.21
C GLU A 11 7.15 1.70 -3.41
N PHE A 12 6.74 0.46 -3.13
CA PHE A 12 5.62 0.15 -2.24
C PHE A 12 5.85 -1.14 -1.46
N VAL A 13 5.15 -1.30 -0.35
CA VAL A 13 5.26 -2.46 0.54
C VAL A 13 4.14 -3.47 0.29
N LEU A 14 4.45 -4.77 0.46
CA LEU A 14 3.48 -5.86 0.49
C LEU A 14 3.69 -6.71 1.75
N PRO A 15 2.64 -7.31 2.32
CA PRO A 15 2.79 -8.18 3.48
C PRO A 15 3.45 -9.51 3.06
N PHE A 16 4.19 -10.15 3.98
CA PHE A 16 4.70 -11.50 3.73
C PHE A 16 3.55 -12.50 3.52
N LYS A 17 3.83 -13.60 2.81
CA LYS A 17 2.82 -14.58 2.40
C LYS A 17 2.09 -15.22 3.60
N GLU A 18 2.76 -15.33 4.74
CA GLU A 18 2.25 -15.94 5.97
C GLU A 18 1.35 -14.99 6.78
N GLU A 19 1.26 -13.73 6.36
CA GLU A 19 0.46 -12.73 7.07
C GLU A 19 -1.04 -12.95 6.87
N ILE A 20 -1.75 -13.05 7.98
CA ILE A 20 -3.20 -13.18 8.00
C ILE A 20 -3.81 -11.78 8.10
N GLY A 21 -4.92 -11.58 7.38
CA GLY A 21 -5.67 -10.32 7.38
C GLY A 21 -6.17 -9.91 8.78
N PRO A 22 -6.80 -8.72 8.89
CA PRO A 22 -7.25 -7.86 7.79
C PRO A 22 -6.10 -7.16 7.05
N PHE A 23 -6.27 -6.93 5.75
CA PHE A 23 -5.32 -6.19 4.91
C PHE A 23 -5.79 -4.75 4.71
N HIS A 24 -4.84 -3.83 4.66
CA HIS A 24 -5.09 -2.41 4.44
C HIS A 24 -4.21 -1.90 3.31
N LEU A 25 -4.82 -1.19 2.37
CA LEU A 25 -4.12 -0.41 1.37
C LEU A 25 -3.80 0.96 1.98
N ILE A 26 -2.53 1.35 1.95
CA ILE A 26 -2.06 2.69 2.28
C ILE A 26 -1.80 3.39 0.95
N ALA A 27 -2.66 4.36 0.61
CA ALA A 27 -2.54 5.19 -0.59
C ALA A 27 -1.72 6.46 -0.34
N GLN A 28 -1.69 6.92 0.92
CA GLN A 28 -0.89 8.06 1.36
C GLN A 28 -0.44 7.85 2.80
N GLY A 29 0.86 7.95 3.04
CA GLY A 29 1.48 7.70 4.35
C GLY A 29 3.00 7.80 4.24
N ARG A 30 3.70 7.29 5.26
CA ARG A 30 5.17 7.12 5.23
C ARG A 30 5.61 6.03 4.24
N ALA A 31 4.70 5.14 3.89
CA ALA A 31 4.89 4.12 2.86
C ALA A 31 3.59 3.99 2.04
N LEU A 32 3.74 3.73 0.74
CA LEU A 32 2.67 3.24 -0.13
C LEU A 32 2.65 1.70 -0.04
N GLY A 33 1.49 1.05 -0.07
CA GLY A 33 1.49 -0.41 -0.10
C GLY A 33 0.28 -1.09 0.53
N VAL A 34 0.33 -2.43 0.53
CA VAL A 34 -0.60 -3.26 1.30
C VAL A 34 0.11 -3.76 2.56
N VAL A 35 -0.55 -3.65 3.70
CA VAL A 35 -0.01 -4.11 4.99
C VAL A 35 -1.09 -4.90 5.75
N SER A 36 -0.68 -5.98 6.40
CA SER A 36 -1.56 -6.78 7.26
C SER A 36 -1.69 -6.13 8.63
N GLN A 37 -2.87 -6.25 9.25
CA GLN A 37 -3.17 -5.89 10.64
C GLN A 37 -2.98 -4.39 10.98
N TRP A 38 -3.90 -3.87 11.79
CA TRP A 38 -3.85 -2.45 12.17
C TRP A 38 -2.57 -2.05 12.90
N VAL A 39 -2.04 -2.91 13.78
CA VAL A 39 -0.83 -2.64 14.56
C VAL A 39 0.41 -2.36 13.69
N LYS A 40 0.47 -2.91 12.47
CA LYS A 40 1.55 -2.68 11.51
C LYS A 40 1.27 -1.49 10.59
N VAL A 41 0.00 -1.19 10.31
CA VAL A 41 -0.44 -0.04 9.50
C VAL A 41 -0.27 1.27 10.27
N TYR A 42 -0.69 1.29 11.53
CA TYR A 42 -0.69 2.46 12.40
C TYR A 42 0.61 3.30 12.34
N PRO A 43 1.81 2.73 12.53
CA PRO A 43 3.05 3.51 12.49
C PRO A 43 3.37 4.10 11.10
N LEU A 44 2.79 3.58 10.03
CA LEU A 44 3.01 4.03 8.65
C LEU A 44 2.08 5.19 8.26
N VAL A 45 0.97 5.39 8.97
CA VAL A 45 -0.04 6.40 8.62
C VAL A 45 -0.20 7.48 9.69
N ILE A 46 0.14 7.20 10.95
CA ILE A 46 -0.02 8.17 12.02
C ILE A 46 0.92 9.37 11.85
N SER A 47 0.39 10.55 12.19
CA SER A 47 1.11 11.83 12.15
C SER A 47 1.59 12.23 10.75
N VAL A 48 1.05 11.61 9.70
CA VAL A 48 1.21 12.06 8.31
C VAL A 48 -0.05 12.84 7.94
N SER A 49 0.15 14.10 7.55
CA SER A 49 -0.94 14.94 7.05
C SER A 49 -1.56 14.31 5.81
N SER A 50 -2.90 14.31 5.76
CA SER A 50 -3.66 13.72 4.66
C SER A 50 -3.36 12.24 4.42
N SER A 51 -2.94 11.48 5.44
CA SER A 51 -2.82 10.03 5.30
C SER A 51 -4.15 9.41 4.86
N SER A 52 -4.06 8.42 3.98
CA SER A 52 -5.20 7.73 3.40
C SER A 52 -4.92 6.25 3.39
N PHE A 53 -5.80 5.50 4.04
CA PHE A 53 -5.76 4.05 4.07
C PHE A 53 -7.17 3.48 4.15
N HIS A 54 -7.38 2.29 3.61
CA HIS A 54 -8.66 1.57 3.71
C HIS A 54 -8.45 0.06 3.67
N LYS A 55 -9.43 -0.69 4.18
CA LYS A 55 -9.39 -2.16 4.17
C LYS A 55 -9.58 -2.68 2.76
N VAL A 56 -8.85 -3.74 2.40
CA VAL A 56 -8.99 -4.48 1.15
C VAL A 56 -9.24 -5.96 1.42
N HIS A 57 -9.98 -6.60 0.52
CA HIS A 57 -10.39 -8.00 0.67
C HIS A 57 -9.22 -9.00 0.58
N SER A 58 -8.17 -8.66 -0.17
CA SER A 58 -7.00 -9.51 -0.35
C SER A 58 -5.76 -8.68 -0.69
N VAL A 59 -4.57 -9.29 -0.50
CA VAL A 59 -3.29 -8.68 -0.91
C VAL A 59 -3.27 -8.43 -2.42
N GLN A 60 -3.74 -9.39 -3.21
CA GLN A 60 -3.77 -9.28 -4.67
C GLN A 60 -4.65 -8.12 -5.14
N HIS A 61 -5.83 -7.94 -4.53
CA HIS A 61 -6.71 -6.82 -4.87
C HIS A 61 -6.04 -5.47 -4.57
N GLY A 62 -5.45 -5.32 -3.37
CA GLY A 62 -4.74 -4.09 -3.02
C GLY A 62 -3.49 -3.85 -3.88
N TRP A 63 -2.79 -4.90 -4.29
CA TRP A 63 -1.65 -4.79 -5.21
C TRP A 63 -2.11 -4.26 -6.58
N HIS A 64 -3.15 -4.82 -7.21
CA HIS A 64 -3.65 -4.30 -8.49
C HIS A 64 -4.03 -2.82 -8.41
N MET A 65 -4.73 -2.41 -7.33
CA MET A 65 -5.06 -0.99 -7.13
C MET A 65 -3.84 -0.07 -7.08
N ILE A 66 -2.72 -0.53 -6.51
CA ILE A 66 -1.46 0.23 -6.47
C ILE A 66 -0.88 0.36 -7.88
N LEU A 67 -0.83 -0.73 -8.64
CA LEU A 67 -0.30 -0.72 -10.01
C LEU A 67 -1.12 0.23 -10.89
N ASP A 68 -2.45 0.09 -10.86
CA ASP A 68 -3.37 0.96 -11.60
C ASP A 68 -3.14 2.44 -11.24
N THR A 69 -2.97 2.75 -9.95
CA THR A 69 -2.72 4.12 -9.50
C THR A 69 -1.37 4.66 -9.99
N ILE A 70 -0.33 3.82 -10.01
CA ILE A 70 1.00 4.21 -10.51
C ILE A 70 0.92 4.50 -12.01
N ASP A 71 0.27 3.62 -12.77
CA ASP A 71 0.15 3.72 -14.22
C ASP A 71 -0.74 4.93 -14.63
N ASP A 72 -1.83 5.18 -13.92
CA ASP A 72 -2.68 6.35 -14.14
C ASP A 72 -1.93 7.66 -13.89
N ARG A 73 -1.12 7.74 -12.82
CA ARG A 73 -0.32 8.93 -12.50
C ARG A 73 0.73 9.20 -13.57
N LEU A 74 1.38 8.17 -14.10
CA LEU A 74 2.37 8.32 -15.17
C LEU A 74 1.70 8.80 -16.47
N THR A 75 0.49 8.34 -16.75
CA THR A 75 -0.28 8.74 -17.94
C THR A 75 -0.76 10.18 -17.86
N GLN A 76 -1.07 10.70 -16.67
CA GLN A 76 -1.47 12.10 -16.46
C GLN A 76 -0.32 13.12 -16.55
N VAL A 77 0.93 12.66 -16.53
CA VAL A 77 2.13 13.51 -16.58
C VAL A 77 2.64 13.69 -18.02
N LEU A 78 2.07 12.96 -18.99
CA LEU A 78 2.32 13.10 -20.43
C LEU A 78 1.23 13.95 -21.11
#